data_AF-A0A6A6ABK7-F1
#
_entry.id   AF-A0A6A6ABK7-F1
#
_cell.length_a   1.000
_cell.length_b   1.000
_cell.length_c   1.000
_cell.angle_alpha   90.00
_cell.angle_beta   90.00
_cell.angle_gamma   90.00
#
_symmetry.space_group_name_H-M   'P 1'
#
loop_
_entity.id
_entity.type
_entity.pdbx_description
1 polymer ?
#
loop_
_entity_poly.entity_id
_entity_poly.type
_entity_poly.pdbx_seq_one_letter_code
_entity_poly.pdbx_strand_id
1 'polypeptide(L)'
;MLSVFRDVEISIVNDSDTIVDVEARRVVLHCTNRADTDAGKYRNEYVFILTINEDSRHVDKVVEFIDAAYTMDFKRRIGSVREPANSDNGEQAALAGNVSNTEGQLLA
;
A
#
# COMPACT_ATOMS: atom_id res chain seq x y z
N MET A 1 4.08 10.49 0.82
CA MET A 1 3.28 9.35 1.32
C MET A 1 3.86 8.80 2.63
N LEU A 2 5.18 8.57 2.74
CA LEU A 2 5.80 8.02 3.95
C LEU A 2 5.60 8.84 5.24
N SER A 3 5.45 10.17 5.14
CA SER A 3 5.23 11.04 6.31
C SER A 3 3.92 10.81 7.08
N VAL A 4 3.01 9.98 6.56
CA VAL A 4 1.76 9.62 7.27
C VAL A 4 1.98 8.59 8.37
N PHE A 5 3.12 7.90 8.35
CA PHE A 5 3.44 6.83 9.29
C PHE A 5 4.40 7.34 10.37
N ARG A 6 4.08 7.04 11.62
CA ARG A 6 4.90 7.28 12.81
C ARG A 6 5.06 5.96 13.56
N ASP A 7 6.14 5.83 14.34
CA ASP A 7 6.40 4.65 15.16
C ASP A 7 6.30 3.33 14.36
N VAL A 8 6.94 3.32 13.19
CA VAL A 8 6.91 2.18 12.27
C VAL A 8 7.74 1.04 12.82
N GLU A 9 7.15 -0.13 12.89
CA GLU A 9 7.83 -1.37 13.23
C GLU A 9 7.45 -2.44 12.21
N ILE A 10 8.48 -3.14 11.72
CA ILE A 10 8.34 -4.33 10.89
C ILE A 10 9.00 -5.46 11.65
N SER A 11 8.29 -6.57 11.80
CA SER A 11 8.77 -7.76 12.51
C SER A 11 8.48 -9.02 11.71
N ILE A 12 9.38 -9.99 11.79
CA ILE A 12 9.13 -11.34 11.29
C ILE A 12 7.98 -11.95 12.12
N VAL A 13 6.99 -12.55 11.44
CA VAL A 13 5.82 -13.14 12.11
C VAL A 13 6.22 -14.42 12.83
N ASN A 14 7.01 -15.26 12.16
CA ASN A 14 7.48 -16.53 12.67
C ASN A 14 8.82 -16.90 12.02
N ASP A 15 9.87 -17.09 12.83
CA ASP A 15 11.20 -17.40 12.33
C ASP A 15 11.27 -18.74 11.60
N SER A 16 10.40 -19.70 11.94
CA SER A 16 10.37 -21.02 11.27
C SER A 16 9.95 -20.95 9.81
N ASP A 17 9.28 -19.88 9.40
CA ASP A 17 8.77 -19.69 8.04
C ASP A 17 9.78 -18.95 7.15
N THR A 18 10.94 -18.57 7.71
CA THR A 18 12.04 -17.95 6.97
C THR A 18 12.69 -18.98 6.05
N ILE A 19 12.82 -18.64 4.76
CA ILE A 19 13.49 -19.48 3.77
C ILE A 19 14.83 -18.84 3.42
N VAL A 20 15.92 -19.60 3.56
CA VAL A 20 17.27 -19.17 3.19
C VAL A 20 17.78 -20.04 2.05
N ASP A 21 18.03 -19.41 0.91
CA ASP A 21 18.70 -19.99 -0.25
C ASP A 21 20.12 -19.41 -0.34
N VAL A 22 21.09 -20.20 0.14
CA VAL A 22 22.49 -19.77 0.21
C VAL A 22 23.10 -19.63 -1.19
N GLU A 23 22.76 -20.52 -2.12
CA GLU A 23 23.33 -20.51 -3.48
C GLU A 23 22.88 -19.28 -4.26
N ALA A 24 21.58 -18.94 -4.16
CA ALA A 24 21.04 -17.74 -4.79
C ALA A 24 21.29 -16.45 -3.98
N ARG A 25 21.85 -16.55 -2.76
CA ARG A 25 21.99 -15.46 -1.78
C ARG A 25 20.65 -14.79 -1.50
N ARG A 26 19.59 -15.57 -1.29
CA ARG A 26 18.24 -15.06 -1.06
C ARG A 26 17.70 -15.44 0.30
N VAL A 27 16.98 -14.50 0.92
CA VAL A 27 16.19 -14.74 2.13
C VAL A 27 14.76 -14.32 1.86
N VAL A 28 13.81 -15.20 2.16
CA VAL A 28 12.37 -14.91 2.12
C VAL A 28 11.88 -14.74 3.56
N LEU A 29 11.24 -13.61 3.85
CA LEU A 29 10.73 -13.26 5.16
C LEU A 29 9.23 -12.99 5.08
N HIS A 30 8.47 -13.64 5.96
CA HIS A 30 7.08 -13.30 6.24
C HIS A 30 7.05 -12.30 7.40
N CYS A 31 6.57 -11.08 7.13
CA CYS A 31 6.62 -9.98 8.07
C CYS A 31 5.25 -9.34 8.27
N THR A 32 5.07 -8.74 9.45
CA THR A 32 3.98 -7.81 9.73
C THR A 32 4.53 -6.42 9.99
N ASN A 33 3.72 -5.40 9.73
CA ASN A 33 4.02 -4.01 10.04
C ASN A 33 2.98 -3.47 11.02
N ARG A 34 3.41 -2.59 11.93
CA ARG A 34 2.53 -1.65 12.63
C ARG A 34 3.05 -0.23 12.52
N ALA A 35 2.14 0.74 12.45
CA ALA A 35 2.46 2.15 12.52
C ALA A 35 1.27 2.99 13.00
N ASP A 36 1.55 4.20 13.46
CA ASP A 36 0.58 5.20 13.85
C ASP A 36 0.37 6.21 12.71
N THR A 37 -0.88 6.53 12.41
CA THR A 37 -1.23 7.45 11.31
C THR A 37 -2.39 8.35 11.69
N ASP A 38 -2.62 9.41 10.92
CA ASP A 38 -3.76 10.32 11.14
C ASP A 38 -5.11 9.65 10.85
N ALA A 39 -5.11 8.53 10.11
CA ALA A 39 -6.27 7.68 9.86
C ALA A 39 -6.36 6.48 10.84
N GLY A 40 -5.68 6.57 11.98
CA GLY A 40 -5.61 5.52 12.99
C GLY A 40 -4.43 4.55 12.79
N LYS A 41 -4.48 3.40 13.47
CA LYS A 41 -3.41 2.40 13.42
C LYS A 41 -3.34 1.75 12.04
N TYR A 42 -2.14 1.69 11.48
CA TYR A 42 -1.82 0.90 10.30
C TYR A 42 -1.27 -0.46 10.73
N ARG A 43 -1.78 -1.54 10.13
CA ARG A 43 -1.32 -2.91 10.33
C ARG A 43 -1.41 -3.68 9.03
N ASN A 44 -0.28 -4.16 8.53
CA ASN A 44 -0.26 -4.86 7.25
C ASN A 44 0.70 -6.06 7.29
N GLU A 45 0.67 -6.87 6.24
CA GLU A 45 1.45 -8.09 6.08
C GLU A 45 2.23 -8.07 4.77
N TYR A 46 3.43 -8.65 4.82
CA TYR A 46 4.43 -8.57 3.78
C TYR A 46 5.13 -9.92 3.59
N VAL A 47 5.50 -10.22 2.35
CA VAL A 47 6.58 -11.15 2.04
C VAL A 47 7.72 -10.36 1.40
N PHE A 48 8.88 -10.35 2.05
CA PHE A 48 10.11 -9.80 1.48
C PHE A 48 10.95 -10.92 0.88
N ILE A 49 11.47 -10.70 -0.32
CA ILE A 49 12.54 -11.51 -0.91
C ILE A 49 13.75 -10.59 -1.05
N LEU A 50 14.76 -10.85 -0.23
CA LEU A 50 15.99 -10.07 -0.18
C LEU A 50 17.08 -10.84 -0.91
N THR A 51 17.72 -10.23 -1.90
CA THR A 51 18.97 -10.74 -2.47
C THR A 51 20.14 -10.05 -1.77
N ILE A 52 21.00 -10.84 -1.14
CA ILE A 52 22.19 -10.36 -0.46
C ILE A 52 23.35 -10.26 -1.46
N ASN A 53 24.16 -9.23 -1.30
CA ASN A 53 25.36 -9.00 -2.10
C ASN A 53 26.41 -10.10 -1.87
N GLU A 54 27.41 -10.17 -2.75
CA GLU A 54 28.39 -11.28 -2.75
C GLU A 54 29.21 -11.39 -1.46
N ASP A 55 29.49 -10.26 -0.79
CA ASP A 55 30.24 -10.25 0.48
C ASP A 55 29.36 -10.49 1.73
N SER A 56 28.06 -10.72 1.53
CA SER A 56 27.07 -10.98 2.59
C SER A 56 26.85 -9.83 3.59
N ARG A 57 27.13 -8.57 3.21
CA ARG A 57 27.01 -7.42 4.12
C ARG A 57 25.82 -6.50 3.82
N HIS A 58 25.31 -6.53 2.60
CA HIS A 58 24.26 -5.62 2.15
C HIS A 58 23.21 -6.34 1.30
N VAL A 59 22.06 -5.69 1.14
CA VAL A 59 20.99 -6.16 0.26
C VAL A 59 21.16 -5.47 -1.10
N ASP A 60 21.34 -6.25 -2.17
CA ASP A 60 21.41 -5.77 -3.55
C ASP A 60 20.01 -5.57 -4.16
N LYS A 61 19.02 -6.36 -3.70
CA LYS A 61 17.65 -6.31 -4.22
C LYS A 61 16.62 -6.59 -3.15
N VAL A 62 15.56 -5.79 -3.15
CA VAL A 62 14.34 -6.01 -2.38
C VAL A 62 13.19 -6.26 -3.35
N VAL A 63 12.52 -7.39 -3.20
CA VAL A 63 11.18 -7.62 -3.78
C VAL A 63 10.20 -7.71 -2.63
N GLU A 64 9.10 -6.99 -2.74
CA GLU A 64 8.09 -6.88 -1.71
C GLU A 64 6.73 -7.29 -2.28
N PHE A 65 6.07 -8.24 -1.60
CA PHE A 65 4.65 -8.49 -1.76
C PHE A 65 3.94 -7.98 -0.52
N ILE A 66 2.93 -7.15 -0.74
CA ILE A 66 2.15 -6.50 0.31
C ILE A 66 0.69 -6.94 0.17
N ASP A 67 -0.04 -7.07 1.26
CA ASP A 67 -1.50 -7.18 1.16
C ASP A 67 -2.07 -5.89 0.54
N ALA A 68 -2.42 -6.04 -0.75
CA ALA A 68 -2.91 -4.98 -1.59
C ALA A 68 -4.31 -4.54 -1.20
N ALA A 69 -5.16 -5.45 -0.70
CA ALA A 69 -6.51 -5.12 -0.29
C ALA A 69 -6.47 -4.19 0.92
N TYR A 70 -5.69 -4.54 1.95
CA TYR A 70 -5.48 -3.65 3.09
C TYR A 70 -4.87 -2.31 2.68
N THR A 71 -3.89 -2.33 1.77
CA THR A 71 -3.23 -1.11 1.27
C THR A 71 -4.20 -0.18 0.55
N MET A 72 -5.10 -0.72 -0.27
CA MET A 72 -6.13 0.05 -0.96
C MET A 72 -7.14 0.65 0.02
N ASP A 73 -7.55 -0.12 1.02
CA ASP A 73 -8.48 0.32 2.06
C ASP A 73 -7.86 1.43 2.92
N PHE A 74 -6.59 1.28 3.29
CA PHE A 74 -5.86 2.31 4.00
C PHE A 74 -5.69 3.59 3.18
N LYS A 75 -5.40 3.49 1.88
CA LYS A 75 -5.32 4.65 0.97
C LYS A 75 -6.63 5.46 0.96
N ARG A 76 -7.78 4.79 0.98
CA ARG A 76 -9.09 5.48 1.08
C ARG A 76 -9.24 6.18 2.43
N ARG A 77 -8.96 5.49 3.54
CA ARG A 77 -9.05 6.06 4.89
C ARG A 77 -8.18 7.32 5.06
N ILE A 78 -6.92 7.28 4.62
CA ILE A 78 -6.01 8.43 4.77
C ILE A 78 -6.33 9.57 3.80
N GLY A 79 -6.98 9.29 2.66
CA GLY A 79 -7.51 10.30 1.75
C GLY A 79 -8.63 11.11 2.41
N SER A 80 -9.58 10.44 3.04
CA SER A 80 -10.73 11.08 3.70
C SER A 80 -10.36 11.91 4.94
N VAL A 81 -9.23 11.63 5.59
CA VAL A 81 -8.72 12.48 6.69
C VAL A 81 -8.07 13.75 6.18
N ARG A 82 -7.57 13.74 4.93
CA ARG A 82 -6.84 14.85 4.33
C ARG A 82 -7.72 15.78 3.50
N GLU A 83 -8.88 15.32 3.06
CA GLU A 83 -9.93 16.21 2.59
C GLU A 83 -10.64 16.81 3.81
N PRO A 84 -10.58 18.14 4.02
CA PRO A 84 -11.44 18.74 5.02
C PRO A 84 -12.89 18.47 4.64
N ALA A 85 -13.72 18.12 5.63
CA ALA A 85 -15.17 18.16 5.50
C ALA A 85 -15.60 19.60 5.17
N ASN A 86 -15.61 19.93 3.88
CA ASN A 86 -16.25 21.13 3.36
C ASN A 86 -17.24 20.71 2.28
N SER A 87 -18.35 20.13 2.73
CA SER A 87 -19.58 20.08 1.95
C SER A 87 -20.76 20.24 2.91
N ASP A 88 -20.91 21.46 3.42
CA ASP A 88 -22.22 21.96 3.76
C ASP A 88 -22.33 23.40 3.24
N ASN A 89 -23.03 23.56 2.11
CA ASN A 89 -24.13 24.53 1.90
C ASN A 89 -24.42 24.78 0.40
N GLY A 90 -25.51 24.18 -0.08
CA GLY A 90 -26.56 24.84 -0.87
C GLY A 90 -26.30 25.18 -2.34
N GLU A 91 -26.73 24.31 -3.26
CA GLU A 91 -27.56 24.72 -4.41
C GLU A 91 -28.31 23.51 -5.00
N GLN A 92 -29.64 23.45 -4.77
CA GLN A 92 -30.53 22.78 -5.71
C GLN A 92 -30.86 23.77 -6.84
N ALA A 93 -30.95 23.23 -8.06
CA ALA A 93 -31.59 23.77 -9.27
C ALA A 93 -30.78 24.70 -10.18
N ALA A 94 -30.01 24.10 -11.09
CA ALA A 94 -29.98 24.34 -12.55
C ALA A 94 -28.79 23.55 -13.10
N LEU A 95 -28.96 22.48 -13.87
CA LEU A 95 -29.22 22.55 -15.30
C LEU A 95 -29.83 21.22 -15.74
N ALA A 96 -31.12 21.25 -16.09
CA ALA A 96 -31.61 20.36 -17.13
C ALA A 96 -30.85 20.72 -18.41
N GLY A 97 -30.05 19.79 -18.93
CA GLY A 97 -29.20 20.06 -20.09
C GLY A 97 -28.48 18.84 -20.62
N ASN A 98 -29.17 18.13 -21.52
CA ASN A 98 -28.65 17.19 -22.52
C ASN A 98 -28.15 15.81 -22.06
N VAL A 99 -29.14 14.91 -22.06
CA VAL A 99 -29.00 13.57 -22.62
C VAL A 99 -28.45 13.66 -24.05
N SER A 100 -27.28 13.08 -24.31
CA SER A 100 -27.00 12.46 -25.61
C SER A 100 -26.05 11.29 -25.42
N ASN A 101 -26.65 10.09 -25.40
CA ASN A 101 -25.98 8.87 -25.86
C ASN A 101 -25.42 9.13 -27.26
N THR A 102 -24.17 8.77 -27.49
CA THR A 102 -23.74 8.38 -28.84
C THR A 102 -22.73 7.25 -28.69
N GLU A 103 -23.20 6.06 -29.02
CA GLU A 103 -22.39 4.90 -29.36
C GLU A 103 -21.41 5.27 -30.48
N GLY A 104 -20.17 4.79 -30.44
CA GLY A 104 -19.30 4.91 -31.60
C GLY A 104 -17.82 4.62 -31.38
N GLN A 105 -17.45 3.37 -31.66
CA GLN A 105 -16.21 2.98 -32.36
C GLN A 105 -14.88 2.87 -31.58
N LEU A 106 -14.66 1.63 -31.14
CA LEU A 106 -13.51 0.79 -31.52
C LEU A 106 -12.68 1.32 -32.71
N LEU A 107 -11.39 1.60 -32.47
CA LEU A 107 -10.27 1.54 -33.43
C LEU A 107 -9.06 1.09 -32.59
N ALA A 108 -8.64 -0.17 -32.74
CA ALA A 108 -7.56 -0.64 -33.60
C ALA A 108 -6.25 -0.81 -32.81
#